data_AF-A0A7X5WLP1-F1
#
_entry.id   AF-A0A7X5WLP1-F1
#
_cell.length_a   1.000
_cell.length_b   1.000
_cell.length_c   1.000
_cell.angle_alpha   90.00
_cell.angle_beta   90.00
_cell.angle_gamma   90.00
#
_symmetry.space_group_name_H-M   'P 1'
#
loop_
_entity.id
_entity.type
_entity.pdbx_description
1 polymer ?
#
loop_
_entity_poly.entity_id
_entity_poly.type
_entity_poly.pdbx_seq_one_letter_code
_entity_poly.pdbx_strand_id
1 'polypeptide(L)' 'MYIGYDERQEQLRSELRAYYTELLTPEVREALGAEAGCGPVHREVVGRMGRDGWLTVGWPEEYGGRGYSAVEQFV' A
#
# COMPACT_ATOMS: atom_id res chain seq x y z
N MET A 1 23.58 12.50 -14.69
CA MET A 1 22.14 12.34 -14.41
C MET A 1 21.97 11.05 -13.64
N TYR A 2 21.49 11.11 -12.40
CA TYR A 2 21.18 9.93 -11.61
C TYR A 2 19.68 9.65 -11.74
N ILE A 3 19.32 8.43 -12.10
CA ILE A 3 17.93 7.95 -12.18
C ILE A 3 17.82 6.81 -11.17
N GLY A 4 17.19 7.11 -10.04
CA GLY A 4 17.02 6.20 -8.91
C GLY A 4 16.27 6.90 -7.79
N TYR A 5 15.85 6.12 -6.81
CA TYR A 5 15.20 6.62 -5.60
C TYR A 5 16.23 7.24 -4.65
N ASP A 6 15.82 8.27 -3.92
CA ASP A 6 16.59 8.74 -2.76
C ASP A 6 16.48 7.75 -1.58
N GLU A 7 17.23 8.01 -0.50
CA GLU A 7 17.26 7.14 0.67
C GLU A 7 15.88 6.96 1.32
N ARG A 8 15.03 8.00 1.32
CA ARG A 8 13.70 7.95 1.91
C ARG A 8 12.76 7.11 1.04
N GLN A 9 12.88 7.24 -0.27
CA GLN A 9 12.11 6.46 -1.24
C GLN A 9 12.51 4.98 -1.22
N GLU A 10 13.81 4.66 -1.07
CA GLU A 10 14.24 3.26 -0.88
C GLU A 10 13.73 2.68 0.45
N GLN A 11 13.69 3.48 1.53
CA GLN A 11 13.09 3.06 2.79
C GLN A 11 11.59 2.82 2.66
N LEU A 12 10.86 3.73 2.00
CA LEU A 12 9.43 3.57 1.70
C LEU A 12 9.18 2.30 0.88
N ARG A 13 10.00 2.04 -0.15
CA ARG A 13 9.92 0.81 -0.94
C ARG A 13 10.12 -0.44 -0.08
N SER A 14 11.03 -0.40 0.88
CA SER A 14 11.26 -1.50 1.82
C SER A 14 10.05 -1.72 2.74
N GLU A 15 9.50 -0.63 3.30
CA GLU A 15 8.29 -0.64 4.14
C GLU A 15 7.10 -1.23 3.37
N LEU A 16 6.84 -0.75 2.15
CA LEU A 16 5.76 -1.25 1.30
C LEU A 16 5.92 -2.74 0.98
N ARG A 17 7.14 -3.20 0.69
CA ARG A 17 7.40 -4.63 0.45
C ARG A 17 7.12 -5.46 1.69
N ALA A 18 7.57 -5.03 2.86
CA ALA A 18 7.28 -5.73 4.11
C ALA A 18 5.77 -5.78 4.38
N TYR A 19 5.10 -4.64 4.24
CA TYR A 19 3.67 -4.50 4.43
C TYR A 19 2.86 -5.44 3.52
N TYR A 20 3.09 -5.40 2.20
CA TYR A 20 2.38 -6.26 1.27
C TYR A 20 2.75 -7.74 1.41
N THR A 21 3.95 -8.07 1.91
CA THR A 21 4.33 -9.47 2.20
C THR A 21 3.50 -10.03 3.35
N GLU A 22 3.26 -9.24 4.39
CA GLU A 22 2.41 -9.64 5.52
C GLU A 22 0.92 -9.64 5.13
N LEU A 23 0.49 -8.65 4.33
CA LEU A 23 -0.91 -8.49 3.95
C LEU A 23 -1.39 -9.55 2.94
N LEU A 24 -0.54 -9.88 1.95
CA LEU A 24 -0.92 -10.72 0.81
C LEU A 24 -0.29 -12.12 0.92
N THR A 25 -0.71 -12.89 1.93
CA THR A 25 -0.34 -14.30 2.07
C THR A 25 -0.79 -15.13 0.85
N PRO A 26 -0.23 -16.33 0.62
CA PRO A 26 -0.66 -17.19 -0.48
C PRO A 26 -2.18 -17.44 -0.49
N GLU A 27 -2.79 -17.63 0.67
CA GLU A 27 -4.22 -17.90 0.84
C GLU A 27 -5.07 -16.67 0.50
N VAL A 28 -4.64 -15.49 0.95
CA VAL A 28 -5.31 -14.22 0.61
C VAL A 28 -5.25 -13.99 -0.91
N ARG A 29 -4.10 -14.24 -1.54
CA ARG A 29 -3.95 -14.08 -3.00
C ARG A 29 -4.86 -15.02 -3.78
N GLU A 30 -4.94 -16.27 -3.37
CA GLU A 30 -5.84 -17.26 -4.00
C GLU A 30 -7.30 -16.83 -3.86
N ALA A 31 -7.73 -16.44 -2.66
CA ALA A 31 -9.09 -16.00 -2.40
C ALA A 31 -9.45 -14.71 -3.18
N LEU A 32 -8.56 -13.71 -3.23
CA LEU A 32 -8.75 -12.50 -4.03
C LEU A 32 -8.93 -12.83 -5.52
N GLY A 33 -8.16 -13.80 -6.03
CA GLY A 33 -8.29 -14.29 -7.40
C GLY A 33 -9.65 -14.95 -7.66
N ALA A 34 -10.12 -15.78 -6.73
CA ALA A 34 -11.44 -16.44 -6.83
C ALA A 34 -12.61 -15.44 -6.76
N GLU A 35 -12.45 -14.34 -6.01
CA GLU A 35 -13.47 -13.30 -5.83
C GLU A 35 -13.49 -12.25 -6.96
N ALA A 36 -12.57 -12.34 -7.93
CA ALA A 36 -12.35 -11.32 -8.96
C ALA A 36 -12.23 -9.89 -8.40
N GLY A 37 -11.69 -9.75 -7.18
CA GLY A 37 -11.51 -8.46 -6.51
C GLY A 37 -12.77 -7.79 -5.96
N CYS A 38 -13.91 -8.47 -5.89
CA CYS A 38 -15.19 -7.87 -5.47
C CYS A 38 -15.82 -8.53 -4.23
N GLY A 39 -15.14 -9.49 -3.61
CA GLY A 39 -15.71 -10.32 -2.54
C GLY A 39 -15.32 -9.88 -1.12
N PRO A 40 -15.71 -10.68 -0.11
CA PRO A 40 -15.46 -10.38 1.30
C PRO A 40 -13.97 -10.27 1.65
N VAL A 41 -13.10 -11.10 1.09
CA VAL A 41 -11.65 -11.02 1.34
C VAL A 41 -11.09 -9.71 0.79
N HIS A 42 -11.51 -9.30 -0.41
CA HIS A 42 -11.13 -7.98 -0.93
C HIS A 42 -11.55 -6.84 0.00
N ARG A 43 -12.79 -6.87 0.50
CA ARG A 43 -13.30 -5.85 1.43
C ARG A 43 -12.51 -5.82 2.73
N GLU A 44 -12.10 -6.97 3.25
CA GLU A 44 -11.27 -7.07 4.44
C GLU A 44 -9.87 -6.48 4.23
N VAL A 45 -9.22 -6.84 3.12
CA VAL A 45 -7.88 -6.34 2.75
C VAL A 45 -7.89 -4.83 2.58
N VAL A 46 -8.82 -4.28 1.79
CA VAL A 46 -8.95 -2.83 1.60
C VAL A 46 -9.30 -2.14 2.92
N GLY A 47 -10.16 -2.75 3.74
CA GLY A 47 -10.48 -2.24 5.07
C GLY A 47 -9.27 -2.18 6.00
N ARG A 48 -8.37 -3.18 5.95
CA ARG A 48 -7.10 -3.18 6.68
C ARG A 48 -6.17 -2.09 6.17
N MET A 49 -5.97 -1.99 4.85
CA MET A 49 -5.19 -0.90 4.24
C MET A 49 -5.69 0.49 4.65
N GLY A 50 -7.01 0.67 4.74
CA GLY A 50 -7.61 1.92 5.21
C GLY A 50 -7.28 2.23 6.67
N ARG A 51 -7.36 1.24 7.56
CA ARG A 51 -6.99 1.40 8.99
C ARG A 51 -5.49 1.66 9.17
N ASP A 52 -4.67 1.09 8.31
CA ASP A 52 -3.21 1.21 8.35
C ASP A 52 -2.70 2.50 7.65
N GLY A 53 -3.61 3.31 7.09
CA GLY A 53 -3.30 4.60 6.48
C GLY A 53 -2.68 4.53 5.08
N TRP A 54 -2.94 3.46 4.33
CA TRP A 54 -2.37 3.23 3.00
C TRP A 54 -3.29 3.67 1.84
N LEU A 55 -4.55 4.01 2.09
CA LEU A 55 -5.48 4.44 1.04
C LEU A 55 -5.43 5.95 0.75
N THR A 56 -4.87 6.75 1.65
CA THR A 56 -4.87 8.21 1.62
C THR A 56 -3.45 8.79 1.65
N VAL A 57 -2.47 8.07 1.12
CA VAL A 57 -1.05 8.42 1.26
C VAL A 57 -0.71 9.83 0.75
N GLY A 58 -1.38 10.29 -0.32
CA GLY A 58 -1.16 11.63 -0.87
C GLY A 58 -1.94 12.75 -0.19
N TRP A 59 -2.83 12.45 0.77
CA TRP A 59 -3.57 13.48 1.48
C TRP A 59 -2.69 14.13 2.54
N PRO A 60 -2.89 15.42 2.84
CA PRO A 60 -2.27 16.05 4.00
C PRO A 60 -2.54 15.29 5.31
N GLU A 61 -1.58 15.33 6.24
CA GLU A 61 -1.68 14.65 7.53
C GLU A 61 -2.87 15.14 8.37
N GLU A 62 -3.25 16.41 8.25
CA GLU A 62 -4.43 17.01 8.91
C GLU A 62 -5.76 16.37 8.49
N TYR A 63 -5.79 15.66 7.36
CA TYR A 63 -6.94 14.86 6.90
C TYR A 63 -6.73 13.35 7.09
N GLY A 64 -5.70 12.94 7.84
CA GLY A 64 -5.37 11.53 8.10
C GLY A 64 -4.64 10.85 6.94
N GLY A 65 -3.99 11.61 6.06
CA GLY A 65 -3.09 11.07 5.04
C GLY A 65 -1.63 10.98 5.50
N ARG A 66 -0.72 10.68 4.56
CA ARG A 66 0.73 10.61 4.81
C ARG A 66 1.55 11.75 4.18
N GLY A 67 0.89 12.70 3.52
CA GLY A 67 1.54 13.86 2.91
C GLY A 67 2.50 13.54 1.76
N TYR A 68 2.39 12.35 1.15
CA TYR A 68 3.28 11.90 0.09
C TYR A 68 3.06 12.67 -1.21
N SER A 69 4.15 13.03 -1.88
CA SER A 69 4.08 13.68 -3.19
C SER A 69 3.65 12.69 -4.26
N ALA A 70 3.54 13.15 -5.50
CA ALA A 70 3.29 12.26 -6.63
C ALA A 70 4.38 11.19 -6.77
N VAL A 71 5.63 11.50 -6.41
CA VAL A 71 6.75 10.54 -6.57
C VAL A 71 6.60 9.36 -5.61
N GLU A 72 6.36 9.60 -4.32
CA GLU A 72 6.18 8.53 -3.33
C GLU A 72 4.97 7.63 -3.62
N GLN A 73 3.96 8.11 -4.37
CA GLN A 73 2.82 7.30 -4.81
C GLN A 73 3.18 6.28 -5.92
N PHE A 74 4.34 6.44 -6.56
CA PHE A 74 4.86 5.52 -7.59
C PHE A 74 6.09 4.73 -7.13
N VAL A 75 6.51 4.87 -5.86
CA VAL A 75 7.61 4.10 -5.27
C VAL A 75 7.26 2.63 -5.13
#